data_AF-A0A2I0F8M6-F1
#
_entry.id   AF-A0A2I0F8M6-F1
#
_cell.length_a   1.000
_cell.length_b   1.000
_cell.length_c   1.000
_cell.angle_alpha   90.00
_cell.angle_beta   90.00
_cell.angle_gamma   90.00
#
_symmetry.space_group_name_H-M   'P 1'
#
loop_
_entity.id
_entity.type
_entity.pdbx_description
1 polymer ?
#
loop_
_entity_poly.entity_id
_entity_poly.type
_entity_poly.pdbx_seq_one_letter_code
_entity_poly.pdbx_strand_id
1 'polypeptide(L)'
;MRYTTLEWPKLFRYSLLFVFVSVFISAILLLSFTRDWRVIFDLNVQIIAIKLAFIAVIYIAFPLLIVRFCYYFYQLVTHGRKEGISLFCYQTLFNPINFLFRPSLLTQAGLTHRRRCVISIVLLTGLYTSIFAMSEIVT
;
A
#
# COMPACT_ATOMS: atom_id res chain seq x y z
N MET A 1 -3.10 -23.69 -6.23
CA MET A 1 -2.14 -22.70 -5.68
C MET A 1 -1.13 -22.36 -6.78
N ARG A 2 -1.22 -21.16 -7.38
CA ARG A 2 -0.23 -20.69 -8.36
C ARG A 2 0.67 -19.71 -7.62
N TYR A 3 1.92 -20.11 -7.45
CA TYR A 3 2.97 -19.42 -6.69
C TYR A 3 3.04 -17.95 -7.10
N THR A 4 2.64 -17.04 -6.22
CA THR A 4 3.31 -15.74 -6.17
C THR A 4 4.67 -16.04 -5.54
N THR A 5 5.64 -16.42 -6.36
CA THR A 5 7.03 -16.40 -5.96
C THR A 5 7.36 -14.95 -5.65
N LEU A 6 7.33 -14.59 -4.36
CA LEU A 6 7.83 -13.29 -3.94
C LEU A 6 9.33 -13.36 -4.20
N GLU A 7 9.76 -12.78 -5.31
CA GLU A 7 11.16 -12.74 -5.67
C GLU A 7 11.87 -11.71 -4.79
N TRP A 8 12.09 -12.10 -3.53
CA TRP A 8 12.83 -11.35 -2.51
C TRP A 8 14.08 -10.62 -3.05
N PRO A 9 14.96 -11.25 -3.86
CA PRO A 9 16.12 -10.54 -4.40
C PRO A 9 15.76 -9.40 -5.37
N LYS A 10 14.72 -9.57 -6.20
CA LYS A 10 14.24 -8.48 -7.07
C LYS A 10 13.65 -7.36 -6.23
N LEU A 11 12.83 -7.70 -5.24
CA LEU A 11 12.18 -6.73 -4.36
C LEU A 11 13.21 -5.93 -3.55
N PHE A 12 14.22 -6.60 -3.00
CA PHE A 12 15.33 -5.97 -2.29
C PHE A 12 16.15 -5.05 -3.21
N ARG A 13 16.45 -5.48 -4.44
CA ARG A 13 17.17 -4.66 -5.42
C ARG A 13 16.40 -3.38 -5.78
N TYR A 14 15.08 -3.48 -6.02
CA TYR A 14 14.26 -2.31 -6.31
C TYR A 14 14.14 -1.38 -5.10
N SER A 15 13.97 -1.91 -3.90
CA SER A 15 13.94 -1.11 -2.67
C SER A 15 15.27 -0.39 -2.42
N LEU A 16 16.40 -1.06 -2.63
CA LEU A 16 17.73 -0.48 -2.42
C LEU A 16 18.04 0.59 -3.46
N LEU A 17 17.66 0.36 -4.72
CA LEU A 17 17.78 1.35 -5.79
C LEU A 17 16.89 2.57 -5.50
N PHE A 18 15.67 2.37 -5.01
CA PHE A 18 14.78 3.45 -4.58
C PHE A 18 15.40 4.29 -3.45
N VAL A 19 15.96 3.64 -2.42
CA VAL A 19 16.65 4.34 -1.32
C VAL A 19 17.84 5.15 -1.85
N PHE A 20 18.67 4.53 -2.69
CA PHE A 20 19.84 5.20 -3.26
C PHE A 20 19.43 6.43 -4.10
N VAL A 21 18.46 6.28 -5.00
CA VAL A 21 17.96 7.37 -5.84
C VAL A 21 17.31 8.47 -4.98
N SER A 22 16.56 8.10 -3.95
CA SER A 22 15.95 9.06 -3.03
C SER A 22 16.99 9.91 -2.29
N VAL A 23 18.03 9.26 -1.73
CA VAL A 23 19.15 9.96 -1.07
C VAL A 23 19.89 10.85 -2.07
N PHE A 24 20.14 10.36 -3.28
CA PHE A 24 20.83 11.11 -4.33
C PHE A 24 20.05 12.36 -4.78
N ILE A 25 18.75 12.22 -5.05
CA ILE A 25 17.89 13.36 -5.41
C ILE A 25 17.79 14.35 -4.25
N SER A 26 17.65 13.86 -3.02
CA SER A 26 17.60 14.71 -1.82
C SER A 26 18.90 15.50 -1.65
N ALA A 27 20.06 14.86 -1.85
CA ALA A 27 21.35 15.53 -1.83
C ALA A 27 21.46 16.61 -2.92
N ILE A 28 21.06 16.32 -4.16
CA ILE A 28 21.08 17.31 -5.25
C ILE A 28 20.18 18.50 -4.95
N LEU A 29 18.95 18.26 -4.47
CA LEU A 29 18.03 19.34 -4.09
C LEU A 29 18.64 20.20 -2.98
N LEU A 30 19.19 19.58 -1.94
CA LEU A 30 19.81 20.30 -0.83
C LEU A 30 21.02 21.13 -1.28
N LEU A 31 21.88 20.57 -2.13
CA LEU A 31 23.03 21.28 -2.72
C LEU A 31 22.61 22.43 -3.63
N SER A 32 21.48 22.29 -4.33
CA SER A 32 20.97 23.31 -5.26
C SER A 32 20.30 24.48 -4.52
N PHE A 33 19.64 24.22 -3.40
CA PHE A 33 18.83 25.21 -2.68
C PHE A 33 19.49 25.81 -1.43
N THR A 34 20.55 25.21 -0.89
CA THR A 34 21.14 25.65 0.39
C THR A 34 22.56 26.17 0.20
N ARG A 35 22.79 27.45 0.48
CA ARG A 35 24.15 28.05 0.52
C ARG A 35 24.92 27.68 1.80
N ASP A 36 24.21 27.30 2.86
CA ASP A 36 24.79 26.96 4.15
C ASP A 36 24.79 25.45 4.43
N TRP A 37 25.98 24.87 4.41
CA TRP A 37 26.22 23.44 4.64
C TRP A 37 25.89 22.97 6.06
N ARG A 38 25.89 23.87 7.04
CA ARG A 38 25.61 23.53 8.45
C ARG A 38 24.15 23.15 8.69
N VAL A 39 23.24 23.72 7.91
CA VAL A 39 21.79 23.45 8.00
C VAL A 39 21.45 22.03 7.54
N ILE A 40 22.30 21.42 6.70
CA ILE A 40 22.11 20.07 6.15
C ILE A 40 22.31 18.98 7.22
N PHE A 41 23.20 19.23 8.19
CA PHE A 41 23.49 18.29 9.28
C PHE A 41 22.66 18.56 10.54
N ASP A 42 21.78 19.57 10.52
CA ASP A 42 20.86 19.78 11.62
C ASP A 42 19.83 18.65 11.67
N LEU A 43 19.82 17.93 12.78
CA LEU A 43 18.90 16.82 13.01
C LEU A 43 17.44 17.25 12.89
N ASN A 44 17.09 18.49 13.25
CA ASN A 44 15.73 19.01 13.14
C ASN A 44 15.29 19.12 11.68
N VAL A 45 16.18 19.60 10.80
CA VAL A 45 15.90 19.73 9.36
C VAL A 45 15.74 18.36 8.73
N GLN A 46 16.56 17.38 9.12
CA GLN A 46 16.43 16.00 8.63
C GLN A 46 15.13 15.34 9.09
N ILE A 47 14.73 15.54 10.34
CA ILE A 47 13.44 15.04 10.86
C ILE A 47 12.26 15.66 10.10
N ILE A 48 12.30 16.97 9.83
CA ILE A 48 11.26 17.66 9.05
C ILE A 48 11.22 17.13 7.62
N ALA A 49 12.37 16.92 6.98
CA ALA A 49 12.46 16.37 5.64
C ALA A 49 11.90 14.95 5.55
N ILE A 50 12.21 14.09 6.53
CA ILE A 50 11.65 12.73 6.64
C ILE A 50 10.14 12.78 6.81
N LYS A 51 9.62 13.69 7.65
CA LYS A 51 8.17 13.89 7.84
C LYS A 51 7.49 14.29 6.52
N LEU A 52 8.05 15.24 5.79
CA LEU A 52 7.54 15.69 4.48
C LEU A 52 7.55 14.56 3.45
N ALA A 53 8.65 13.81 3.35
CA ALA A 53 8.76 12.66 2.47
C ALA A 53 7.70 11.59 2.80
N PHE A 54 7.47 11.34 4.08
CA PHE A 54 6.46 10.38 4.54
C PHE A 54 5.03 10.83 4.19
N ILE A 55 4.70 12.11 4.40
CA ILE A 55 3.41 12.70 3.99
C ILE A 55 3.20 12.55 2.48
N ALA A 56 4.23 12.81 1.67
CA ALA A 56 4.16 12.64 0.22
C ALA A 56 3.88 11.19 -0.18
N VAL A 57 4.54 10.22 0.48
CA VAL A 57 4.29 8.80 0.26
C VAL A 57 2.84 8.44 0.61
N ILE A 58 2.31 8.92 1.74
CA ILE A 58 0.91 8.70 2.12
C ILE A 58 -0.04 9.24 1.06
N TYR A 59 0.19 10.48 0.61
CA TYR A 59 -0.69 11.17 -0.33
C TYR A 59 -0.79 10.46 -1.67
N ILE A 60 0.28 9.77 -2.09
CA ILE A 60 0.30 8.97 -3.31
C ILE A 60 -0.22 7.55 -3.03
N ALA A 61 0.28 6.89 -1.99
CA ALA A 61 0.00 5.48 -1.72
C ALA A 61 -1.46 5.24 -1.35
N PHE A 62 -2.06 6.14 -0.56
CA PHE A 62 -3.45 6.00 -0.11
C PHE A 62 -4.46 5.91 -1.25
N PRO A 63 -4.56 6.91 -2.17
CA PRO A 63 -5.50 6.81 -3.29
C PRO A 63 -5.19 5.63 -4.21
N LEU A 64 -3.91 5.31 -4.42
CA LEU A 64 -3.49 4.17 -5.25
C LEU A 64 -3.98 2.83 -4.66
N LEU A 65 -3.87 2.66 -3.34
CA LEU A 65 -4.34 1.46 -2.65
C LEU A 65 -5.87 1.37 -2.65
N ILE A 66 -6.59 2.49 -2.51
CA ILE A 66 -8.06 2.53 -2.62
C ILE A 66 -8.49 2.13 -4.03
N VAL A 67 -7.94 2.76 -5.06
CA VAL A 67 -8.28 2.46 -6.47
C VAL A 67 -7.99 0.99 -6.76
N ARG A 68 -6.84 0.48 -6.31
CA ARG A 68 -6.46 -0.93 -6.43
C ARG A 68 -7.48 -1.85 -5.75
N PHE A 69 -7.90 -1.51 -4.53
CA PHE A 69 -8.92 -2.27 -3.80
C PHE A 69 -10.24 -2.28 -4.58
N CYS A 70 -10.74 -1.11 -4.97
CA CYS A 70 -12.00 -0.97 -5.71
C CYS A 70 -11.98 -1.74 -7.03
N TYR A 71 -10.88 -1.69 -7.78
CA TYR A 71 -10.72 -2.42 -9.04
C TYR A 71 -10.83 -3.93 -8.84
N TYR A 72 -10.08 -4.51 -7.89
CA TYR A 72 -10.13 -5.94 -7.65
C TYR A 72 -11.43 -6.38 -6.98
N PHE A 73 -12.03 -5.53 -6.16
CA PHE A 73 -13.33 -5.79 -5.55
C PHE A 73 -14.42 -5.81 -6.63
N TYR A 74 -14.41 -4.85 -7.56
CA TYR A 74 -15.29 -4.85 -8.71
C TYR A 74 -15.14 -6.14 -9.53
N GLN A 75 -13.92 -6.57 -9.86
CA GLN A 75 -13.68 -7.82 -10.60
C GLN A 75 -14.13 -9.06 -9.83
N LEU A 76 -13.95 -9.08 -8.51
CA LEU A 76 -14.43 -10.16 -7.65
C LEU A 76 -15.95 -10.29 -7.69
N VAL A 77 -16.64 -9.16 -7.62
CA VAL A 77 -18.10 -9.08 -7.60
C VAL A 77 -18.69 -9.39 -8.98
N THR A 78 -18.05 -8.96 -10.06
CA THR A 78 -18.57 -9.16 -11.42
C THR A 78 -18.22 -10.53 -12.02
N HIS A 79 -16.97 -10.98 -11.87
CA HIS A 79 -16.45 -12.16 -12.57
C HIS A 79 -15.94 -13.27 -11.62
N GLY A 80 -15.80 -12.99 -10.32
CA GLY A 80 -15.24 -13.91 -9.34
C GLY A 80 -16.23 -14.86 -8.66
N ARG A 81 -17.53 -14.65 -8.85
CA ARG A 81 -18.60 -15.43 -8.21
C ARG A 81 -18.86 -16.74 -8.95
N LYS A 82 -19.23 -17.79 -8.21
CA LYS A 82 -19.80 -19.00 -8.82
C LYS A 82 -21.23 -18.73 -9.30
N GLU A 83 -21.63 -19.46 -10.34
CA GLU A 83 -23.00 -19.42 -10.88
C GLU A 83 -24.02 -19.78 -9.79
N GLY A 84 -25.15 -19.05 -9.75
CA GLY A 84 -26.20 -19.21 -8.74
C GLY A 84 -26.05 -18.38 -7.45
N ILE A 85 -24.93 -17.66 -7.27
CA ILE A 85 -24.74 -16.77 -6.11
C ILE A 85 -25.15 -15.35 -6.47
N SER A 86 -26.21 -14.81 -5.85
CA SER A 86 -26.70 -13.46 -6.11
C SER A 86 -25.78 -12.34 -5.58
N LEU A 87 -25.86 -11.16 -6.19
CA LEU A 87 -25.07 -9.96 -5.82
C LEU A 87 -25.46 -9.38 -4.44
N PHE A 88 -26.74 -9.52 -4.06
CA PHE A 88 -27.36 -8.90 -2.89
C PHE A 88 -28.27 -9.91 -2.16
N CYS A 89 -27.68 -10.92 -1.51
CA CYS A 89 -28.40 -11.82 -0.59
C CYS A 89 -27.64 -11.93 0.74
N TYR A 90 -28.30 -12.34 1.83
CA TYR A 90 -27.74 -12.38 3.20
C TYR A 90 -26.42 -13.19 3.33
N GLN A 91 -26.12 -14.06 2.35
CA GLN A 91 -24.85 -14.79 2.19
C GLN A 91 -23.82 -14.06 1.28
N THR A 92 -23.84 -12.73 1.26
CA THR A 92 -23.11 -11.94 0.27
C THR A 92 -21.63 -11.76 0.55
N LEU A 93 -20.88 -11.56 -0.54
CA LEU A 93 -19.52 -11.02 -0.58
C LEU A 93 -19.40 -9.60 0.01
N PHE A 94 -20.52 -8.89 0.18
CA PHE A 94 -20.57 -7.61 0.89
C PHE A 94 -20.48 -7.76 2.40
N ASN A 95 -20.72 -8.95 2.96
CA ASN A 95 -20.41 -9.20 4.35
C ASN A 95 -18.89 -9.37 4.50
N PRO A 96 -18.19 -8.51 5.26
CA PRO A 96 -16.73 -8.57 5.40
C PRO A 96 -16.24 -9.91 5.95
N ILE A 97 -17.03 -10.57 6.80
CA ILE A 97 -16.70 -11.89 7.35
C ILE A 97 -16.78 -12.97 6.26
N ASN A 98 -17.85 -12.97 5.45
CA ASN A 98 -17.96 -13.92 4.34
C ASN A 98 -16.88 -13.67 3.28
N PHE A 99 -16.59 -12.41 2.99
CA PHE A 99 -15.49 -12.01 2.10
C PHE A 99 -14.13 -12.51 2.62
N LEU A 100 -13.89 -12.50 3.93
CA LEU A 100 -12.61 -12.94 4.52
C LEU A 100 -12.52 -14.44 4.80
N PHE A 101 -13.63 -15.17 4.96
CA PHE A 101 -13.60 -16.55 5.46
C PHE A 101 -14.37 -17.58 4.62
N ARG A 102 -15.18 -17.19 3.62
CA ARG A 102 -15.94 -18.12 2.76
C ARG A 102 -15.34 -18.26 1.35
N PRO A 103 -14.29 -19.08 1.14
CA PRO A 103 -13.74 -19.34 -0.19
C PRO A 103 -14.67 -20.16 -1.10
N SER A 104 -15.62 -20.90 -0.53
CA SER A 104 -16.52 -21.80 -1.29
C SER A 104 -17.43 -21.08 -2.28
N LEU A 105 -17.67 -19.79 -2.07
CA LEU A 105 -18.53 -18.92 -2.89
C LEU A 105 -17.87 -18.40 -4.17
N LEU A 106 -16.56 -18.62 -4.32
CA LEU A 106 -15.75 -17.99 -5.36
C LEU A 106 -15.20 -19.02 -6.36
N THR A 107 -15.03 -18.58 -7.61
CA THR A 107 -14.26 -19.31 -8.63
C THR A 107 -12.77 -19.19 -8.34
N GLN A 108 -11.93 -19.97 -9.03
CA GLN A 108 -10.46 -19.86 -8.91
C GLN A 108 -9.95 -18.44 -9.28
N ALA A 109 -10.58 -17.80 -10.26
CA ALA A 109 -10.31 -16.40 -10.60
C ALA A 109 -10.72 -15.46 -9.45
N GLY A 110 -11.92 -15.66 -8.88
CA GLY A 110 -12.41 -14.91 -7.72
C GLY A 110 -11.49 -15.01 -6.50
N LEU A 111 -10.96 -16.19 -6.20
CA LEU A 111 -9.98 -16.36 -5.11
C LEU A 111 -8.72 -15.50 -5.32
N THR A 112 -8.28 -15.32 -6.57
CA THR A 112 -7.13 -14.47 -6.90
C THR A 112 -7.45 -12.99 -6.69
N HIS A 113 -8.62 -12.53 -7.14
CA HIS A 113 -9.05 -11.13 -6.93
C HIS A 113 -9.25 -10.83 -5.43
N ARG A 114 -9.91 -11.73 -4.69
CA ARG A 114 -10.06 -11.63 -3.23
C ARG A 114 -8.71 -11.49 -2.54
N ARG A 115 -7.72 -12.30 -2.90
CA ARG A 115 -6.37 -12.20 -2.34
C ARG A 115 -5.75 -10.83 -2.60
N ARG A 116 -5.89 -10.28 -3.80
CA ARG A 116 -5.37 -8.95 -4.14
C ARG A 116 -6.11 -7.83 -3.38
N CYS A 117 -7.41 -7.98 -3.13
CA CYS A 117 -8.15 -7.09 -2.25
C CYS A 117 -7.64 -7.16 -0.81
N VAL A 118 -7.46 -8.36 -0.26
CA VAL A 118 -6.93 -8.55 1.11
C VAL A 118 -5.54 -7.93 1.25
N ILE A 119 -4.65 -8.13 0.28
CA ILE A 119 -3.34 -7.47 0.27
C ILE A 119 -3.49 -5.95 0.29
N SER A 120 -4.44 -5.40 -0.47
CA SER A 120 -4.69 -3.95 -0.49
C SER A 120 -5.20 -3.45 0.86
N ILE A 121 -6.10 -4.20 1.52
CA ILE A 121 -6.57 -3.90 2.88
C ILE A 121 -5.39 -3.92 3.87
N VAL A 122 -4.57 -4.98 3.88
CA VAL A 122 -3.43 -5.10 4.79
C VAL A 122 -2.45 -3.94 4.60
N LEU A 123 -2.16 -3.56 3.35
CA LEU A 123 -1.30 -2.41 3.06
C LEU A 123 -1.95 -1.09 3.50
N LEU A 124 -3.27 -0.93 3.32
CA LEU A 124 -4.00 0.25 3.75
C LEU A 124 -4.03 0.36 5.28
N THR A 125 -4.21 -0.75 5.99
CA THR A 125 -4.10 -0.81 7.46
C THR A 125 -2.69 -0.47 7.92
N GLY A 126 -1.65 -1.02 7.28
CA GLY A 126 -0.26 -0.68 7.58
C GLY A 126 0.06 0.80 7.35
N LEU A 127 -0.48 1.40 6.29
CA LEU A 127 -0.39 2.82 6.03
C LEU A 127 -1.10 3.63 7.13
N TYR A 128 -2.30 3.23 7.53
CA TYR A 128 -3.06 3.89 8.60
C TYR A 128 -2.34 3.82 9.95
N THR A 129 -1.80 2.66 10.33
CA THR A 129 -1.03 2.52 11.57
C THR A 129 0.25 3.34 11.57
N SER A 130 0.88 3.51 10.40
CA SER A 130 2.10 4.30 10.28
C SER A 130 1.82 5.81 10.29
N ILE A 131 0.66 6.25 9.79
CA ILE A 131 0.14 7.62 10.03
C ILE A 131 -0.06 7.85 11.53
N PHE A 132 -0.74 6.92 12.22
CA PHE A 132 -1.02 7.05 13.64
C PHE A 132 0.27 7.09 14.49
N ALA A 133 1.20 6.18 14.25
CA ALA A 133 2.50 6.15 14.92
C ALA A 133 3.30 7.46 14.69
N MET A 134 3.24 8.02 13.49
CA MET A 134 3.87 9.31 13.21
C MET A 134 3.18 10.48 13.92
N SER A 135 1.86 10.40 14.13
CA SER A 135 1.12 11.44 14.86
C SER A 135 1.47 11.46 16.36
N GLU A 136 1.73 10.31 16.97
CA GLU A 136 2.14 10.24 18.39
C GLU A 136 3.58 10.73 18.61
N ILE A 137 4.45 10.66 17.61
CA ILE A 137 5.81 11.24 17.68
C ILE A 137 5.77 12.79 17.66
N VAL A 138 4.60 13.40 17.42
CA VAL A 138 4.43 14.86 17.29
C VAL A 138 3.95 15.54 18.58
N THR A 139 3.47 14.77 19.57
CA THR A 139 3.09 15.26 20.91
C THR A 139 4.19 15.02 21.92
#